data_AF-A0AAW3MX95-F1
#
_entry.id   AF-A0AAW3MX95-F1
#
_cell.length_a   1.000
_cell.length_b   1.000
_cell.length_c   1.000
_cell.angle_alpha   90.00
_cell.angle_beta   90.00
_cell.angle_gamma   90.00
#
_symmetry.space_group_name_H-M   'P 1'
#
loop_
_entity.id
_entity.type
_entity.pdbx_description
1 polymer ?
#
loop_
_entity_poly.entity_id
_entity_poly.type
_entity_poly.pdbx_seq_one_letter_code
_entity_poly.pdbx_strand_id
1 'polypeptide(L)'
;MNRKPVNEIYLLGDANMPLCSGLRFATIYKSADDLVLASGAWMYAFQRATHPPMNAERSFDCSKARTTVERLVCADPDLVRLDEMVNRGFVAMQLVESKEISYQNPVRKDQINWIRNVRNKCANSPCLTEAYRARVQYIKGRISSAYPSYPEKESGQDGG
;
A
#
# COMPACT_ATOMS: atom_id res chain seq x y z
N MET A 1 25.24 12.33 -12.55
CA MET A 1 25.07 11.83 -11.17
C MET A 1 25.41 10.34 -11.16
N ASN A 2 26.48 9.93 -10.47
CA ASN A 2 26.88 8.52 -10.37
C ASN A 2 25.93 7.79 -9.41
N ARG A 3 25.15 6.82 -9.92
CA ARG A 3 24.28 5.98 -9.11
C ARG A 3 25.10 4.99 -8.29
N LYS A 4 24.72 4.76 -7.03
CA LYS A 4 25.37 3.77 -6.17
C LYS A 4 24.99 2.35 -6.61
N PRO A 5 25.93 1.39 -6.55
CA PRO A 5 25.64 0.01 -6.92
C PRO A 5 24.64 -0.61 -5.94
N VAL A 6 23.76 -1.46 -6.48
CA VAL A 6 22.87 -2.32 -5.71
C VAL A 6 23.69 -3.41 -5.00
N ASN A 7 23.48 -3.60 -3.70
CA ASN A 7 24.28 -4.47 -2.86
C ASN A 7 23.49 -5.49 -2.02
N GLU A 8 22.17 -5.33 -1.90
CA GLU A 8 21.31 -6.25 -1.15
C GLU A 8 20.29 -6.92 -2.08
N ILE A 9 20.08 -8.24 -1.92
CA ILE A 9 19.14 -9.04 -2.71
C ILE A 9 18.22 -9.81 -1.77
N TYR A 10 16.92 -9.65 -1.95
CA TYR A 10 15.87 -10.33 -1.20
C TYR A 10 14.98 -11.13 -2.14
N LEU A 11 14.77 -12.41 -1.85
CA LEU A 11 13.76 -13.23 -2.52
C LEU A 11 12.45 -13.11 -1.74
N LEU A 12 11.36 -12.72 -2.40
CA LEU A 12 10.04 -12.73 -1.76
C LEU A 12 9.54 -14.18 -1.64
N GLY A 13 9.78 -14.79 -0.47
CA GLY A 13 9.24 -16.09 -0.08
C GLY A 13 7.72 -16.04 0.18
N ASP A 14 7.09 -17.21 0.16
CA ASP A 14 5.64 -17.51 0.14
C ASP A 14 4.75 -16.51 0.91
N ALA A 15 4.51 -15.36 0.29
CA ALA A 15 3.67 -14.31 0.84
C ALA A 15 2.21 -14.68 0.56
N ASN A 16 1.64 -15.55 1.42
CA ASN A 16 0.21 -15.90 1.45
C ASN A 16 -0.71 -14.70 1.79
N MET A 17 -0.23 -13.48 1.59
CA MET A 17 -1.04 -12.27 1.58
C MET A 17 -1.66 -12.15 0.17
N PRO A 18 -3.00 -12.01 0.03
CA PRO A 18 -3.69 -11.92 -1.27
C PRO A 18 -3.17 -10.83 -2.23
N LEU A 19 -2.29 -9.96 -1.76
CA LEU A 19 -1.72 -8.83 -2.47
C LEU A 19 -0.35 -9.12 -3.09
N CYS A 20 0.33 -10.20 -2.69
CA CYS A 20 1.71 -10.49 -3.08
C CYS A 20 1.85 -11.69 -4.05
N SER A 21 0.75 -12.35 -4.41
CA SER A 21 0.78 -13.52 -5.30
C SER A 21 1.40 -13.23 -6.67
N GLY A 22 1.21 -12.02 -7.21
CA GLY A 22 1.83 -11.57 -8.46
C GLY A 22 3.35 -11.30 -8.37
N LEU A 23 3.90 -11.32 -7.16
CA LEU A 23 5.33 -11.15 -6.89
C LEU A 23 5.98 -12.46 -6.40
N ARG A 24 5.26 -13.58 -6.52
CA ARG A 24 5.82 -14.90 -6.19
C ARG A 24 7.03 -15.12 -7.10
N PHE A 25 8.19 -15.38 -6.50
CA PHE A 25 9.50 -15.47 -7.17
C PHE A 25 10.11 -14.15 -7.65
N ALA A 26 9.54 -13.00 -7.28
CA ALA A 26 10.20 -11.73 -7.56
C ALA A 26 11.42 -11.55 -6.64
N THR A 27 12.44 -10.91 -7.21
CA THR A 27 13.68 -10.57 -6.51
C THR A 27 13.73 -9.06 -6.32
N ILE A 28 13.96 -8.62 -5.09
CA ILE A 28 14.18 -7.21 -4.74
C ILE A 28 15.68 -6.98 -4.58
N TYR A 29 16.18 -6.07 -5.38
CA TYR A 29 17.52 -5.53 -5.37
C TYR A 29 17.46 -4.15 -4.71
N LYS A 30 18.31 -3.88 -3.73
CA LYS A 30 18.34 -2.58 -3.04
C LYS A 30 19.74 -1.98 -3.04
N SER A 31 19.80 -0.66 -3.27
CA SER A 31 20.96 0.19 -3.03
C SER A 31 20.60 1.30 -2.04
N ALA A 32 21.51 2.24 -1.84
CA ALA A 32 21.20 3.44 -1.08
C ALA A 32 20.09 4.28 -1.73
N ASP A 33 20.03 4.35 -3.07
CA ASP A 33 19.19 5.33 -3.76
C ASP A 33 18.12 4.69 -4.65
N ASP A 34 18.24 3.40 -4.95
CA ASP A 34 17.36 2.67 -5.86
C ASP A 34 16.84 1.38 -5.22
N LEU A 35 15.61 1.03 -5.58
CA LEU A 35 14.98 -0.27 -5.36
C LEU A 35 14.64 -0.86 -6.73
N VAL A 36 15.14 -2.05 -7.05
CA VAL A 36 14.82 -2.74 -8.30
C VAL A 36 14.05 -4.02 -7.99
N LEU A 37 12.92 -4.20 -8.67
CA LEU A 37 12.10 -5.41 -8.59
C LEU A 37 12.23 -6.17 -9.91
N ALA A 38 12.78 -7.38 -9.87
CA ALA A 38 12.82 -8.29 -11.01
C ALA A 38 11.71 -9.34 -10.87
N SER A 39 10.86 -9.46 -11.90
CA SER A 39 9.74 -10.39 -11.94
C SER A 39 9.59 -10.96 -13.35
N GLY A 40 9.98 -12.22 -13.54
CA GLY A 40 10.05 -12.83 -14.87
C GLY A 40 11.05 -12.10 -15.77
N ALA A 41 10.63 -11.73 -16.98
CA ALA A 41 11.44 -11.00 -17.95
C ALA A 41 11.56 -9.48 -17.67
N TRP A 42 10.85 -8.98 -16.64
CA TRP A 42 10.75 -7.54 -16.38
C TRP A 42 11.60 -7.10 -15.20
N MET A 43 12.16 -5.90 -15.30
CA MET A 43 12.83 -5.18 -14.22
C MET A 43 12.21 -3.81 -14.03
N TYR A 44 11.76 -3.52 -12.82
CA TYR A 44 11.23 -2.22 -12.42
C TYR A 44 12.23 -1.53 -11.51
N ALA A 45 12.74 -0.38 -11.92
CA ALA A 45 13.63 0.43 -11.10
C ALA A 45 12.87 1.62 -10.51
N PHE A 46 12.87 1.70 -9.18
CA PHE A 46 12.24 2.77 -8.42
C PHE A 46 13.32 3.59 -7.73
N GLN A 47 13.26 4.90 -7.90
CA GLN A 47 14.12 5.80 -7.14
C GLN A 47 13.55 5.99 -5.74
N ARG A 48 14.42 5.98 -4.74
CA ARG A 48 14.04 6.27 -3.37
C ARG A 48 13.64 7.74 -3.26
N ALA A 49 12.41 8.00 -2.82
CA ALA A 49 12.01 9.34 -2.41
C ALA A 49 12.89 9.78 -1.23
N THR A 50 13.56 10.92 -1.36
CA THR A 50 14.44 11.50 -0.31
C THR A 50 13.65 12.14 0.83
N HIS A 51 12.34 12.28 0.68
CA HIS A 51 11.44 12.80 1.68
C HIS A 51 10.41 11.73 2.03
N PRO A 52 10.38 11.23 3.28
CA PRO A 52 9.34 10.32 3.69
C PRO A 52 8.00 11.06 3.65
N PRO A 53 6.94 10.45 3.10
CA PRO A 53 5.62 11.03 3.25
C PRO A 53 5.26 11.09 4.73
N MET A 54 4.77 12.25 5.19
CA MET A 54 4.36 12.42 6.58
C MET A 54 3.32 11.35 6.96
N ASN A 55 3.55 10.68 8.10
CA ASN A 55 2.60 9.78 8.73
C ASN A 55 2.14 8.58 7.88
N ALA A 56 3.01 7.96 7.06
CA ALA A 56 2.61 6.77 6.32
C ALA A 56 2.58 5.49 7.18
N GLU A 57 3.37 5.42 8.24
CA GLU A 57 3.57 4.18 9.00
C GLU A 57 2.48 3.89 10.03
N ARG A 58 1.74 4.90 10.50
CA ARG A 58 0.66 4.72 11.49
C ARG A 58 -0.45 5.72 11.23
N SER A 59 -1.71 5.30 11.36
CA SER A 59 -2.84 6.22 11.23
C SER A 59 -3.14 6.98 12.53
N PHE A 60 -2.79 6.41 13.70
CA PHE A 60 -2.86 7.07 15.01
C PHE A 60 -1.88 6.42 16.02
N ASP A 61 -1.73 7.04 17.18
CA ASP A 61 -0.88 6.56 18.28
C ASP A 61 -1.69 5.68 19.24
N CYS A 62 -1.34 4.39 19.34
CA CYS A 62 -2.03 3.45 20.22
C CYS A 62 -1.99 3.82 21.70
N SER A 63 -0.97 4.55 22.16
CA SER A 63 -0.93 5.07 23.53
C SER A 63 -2.00 6.15 23.79
N LYS A 64 -2.55 6.71 22.72
CA LYS A 64 -3.60 7.74 22.73
C LYS A 64 -4.94 7.23 22.22
N ALA A 65 -5.15 5.91 22.14
CA ALA A 65 -6.42 5.33 21.73
C ALA A 65 -7.55 5.74 22.69
N ARG A 66 -8.58 6.40 22.16
CA ARG A 66 -9.73 6.91 22.95
C ARG A 66 -11.01 6.15 22.65
N THR A 67 -11.20 5.74 21.40
CA THR A 67 -12.42 5.07 20.96
C THR A 67 -12.32 3.55 21.14
N THR A 68 -13.47 2.88 21.22
CA THR A 68 -13.54 1.41 21.25
C THR A 68 -12.87 0.80 20.03
N VAL A 69 -13.08 1.39 18.85
CA VAL A 69 -12.45 0.93 17.60
C VAL A 69 -10.93 1.07 17.64
N GLU A 70 -10.40 2.21 18.10
CA GLU A 70 -8.95 2.39 18.24
C GLU A 70 -8.35 1.36 19.22
N ARG A 71 -9.01 1.10 20.35
CA ARG A 71 -8.57 0.08 21.30
C ARG A 71 -8.59 -1.33 20.69
N LEU A 72 -9.62 -1.67 19.91
CA LEU A 72 -9.70 -2.95 19.20
C LEU A 72 -8.54 -3.10 18.20
N VAL A 73 -8.25 -2.07 17.42
CA VAL A 73 -7.12 -2.06 16.49
C VAL A 73 -5.81 -2.27 17.23
N CYS A 74 -5.57 -1.53 18.32
CA CYS A 74 -4.31 -1.60 19.06
C CYS A 74 -4.12 -2.90 19.85
N ALA A 75 -5.19 -3.62 20.17
CA ALA A 75 -5.14 -4.89 20.88
C ALA A 75 -4.78 -6.08 19.97
N ASP A 76 -4.88 -5.91 18.65
CA ASP A 76 -4.71 -6.99 17.66
C ASP A 76 -3.60 -6.64 16.65
N PRO A 77 -2.46 -7.34 16.67
CA PRO A 77 -1.36 -7.10 15.73
C PRO A 77 -1.74 -7.22 14.26
N ASP A 78 -2.71 -8.04 13.90
CA ASP A 78 -3.21 -8.15 12.52
C ASP A 78 -4.00 -6.90 12.12
N LEU A 79 -4.82 -6.36 13.02
CA LEU A 79 -5.54 -5.11 12.78
C LEU A 79 -4.59 -3.91 12.71
N VAL A 80 -3.53 -3.88 13.53
CA VAL A 80 -2.47 -2.87 13.40
C VAL A 80 -1.89 -2.90 11.99
N ARG A 81 -1.45 -4.08 11.51
CA ARG A 81 -0.89 -4.22 10.15
C ARG A 81 -1.86 -3.75 9.07
N LEU A 82 -3.13 -4.12 9.18
CA LEU A 82 -4.17 -3.71 8.23
C LEU A 82 -4.41 -2.20 8.23
N ASP A 83 -4.38 -1.57 9.41
CA ASP A 83 -4.48 -0.12 9.55
C ASP A 83 -3.29 0.61 8.92
N GLU A 84 -2.06 0.12 9.15
CA GLU A 84 -0.86 0.64 8.49
C GLU A 84 -0.96 0.53 6.96
N MET A 85 -1.46 -0.59 6.44
CA MET A 85 -1.63 -0.79 5.00
C MET A 85 -2.63 0.20 4.39
N VAL A 86 -3.78 0.40 5.03
CA VAL A 86 -4.76 1.41 4.58
C VAL A 86 -4.15 2.81 4.61
N ASN A 87 -3.38 3.12 5.64
CA ASN A 87 -2.76 4.44 5.79
C ASN A 87 -1.66 4.70 4.74
N ARG A 88 -0.77 3.73 4.49
CA ARG A 88 0.22 3.80 3.39
C ARG A 88 -0.48 3.93 2.04
N GLY A 89 -1.54 3.16 1.81
CA GLY A 89 -2.34 3.22 0.59
C GLY A 89 -3.02 4.58 0.39
N PHE A 90 -3.56 5.19 1.45
CA PHE A 90 -4.12 6.53 1.42
C PHE A 90 -3.07 7.60 1.05
N VAL A 91 -1.88 7.51 1.63
CA VAL A 91 -0.75 8.38 1.27
C VAL A 91 -0.38 8.20 -0.21
N ALA A 92 -0.31 6.95 -0.70
CA ALA A 92 -0.02 6.67 -2.10
C ALA A 92 -1.08 7.25 -3.04
N MET A 93 -2.37 7.09 -2.75
CA MET A 93 -3.44 7.72 -3.55
C MET A 93 -3.32 9.24 -3.57
N GLN A 94 -2.92 9.88 -2.46
CA GLN A 94 -2.71 11.33 -2.46
C GLN A 94 -1.55 11.75 -3.37
N LEU A 95 -0.46 10.98 -3.43
CA LEU A 95 0.67 11.27 -4.32
C LEU A 95 0.30 11.13 -5.79
N VAL A 96 -0.56 10.17 -6.12
CA VAL A 96 -0.92 9.84 -7.50
C VAL A 96 -2.07 10.71 -8.02
N GLU A 97 -3.08 10.96 -7.19
CA GLU A 97 -4.34 11.58 -7.63
C GLU A 97 -4.51 13.02 -7.16
N SER A 98 -3.79 13.47 -6.12
CA SER A 98 -3.97 14.83 -5.63
C SER A 98 -3.00 15.81 -6.25
N LYS A 99 -3.55 16.79 -6.97
CA LYS A 99 -2.81 17.98 -7.43
C LYS A 99 -2.73 19.10 -6.38
N GLU A 100 -3.41 18.97 -5.23
CA GLU A 100 -3.46 19.98 -4.17
C GLU A 100 -3.32 19.41 -2.76
N ILE A 101 -2.78 20.21 -1.82
CA ILE A 101 -2.61 19.89 -0.38
C ILE A 101 -3.81 20.45 0.43
N SER A 102 -4.99 20.60 -0.17
CA SER A 102 -6.14 21.25 0.48
C SER A 102 -7.18 20.25 1.02
N TYR A 103 -8.01 20.67 1.98
CA TYR A 103 -9.17 19.88 2.48
C TYR A 103 -10.22 19.59 1.39
N GLN A 104 -10.11 20.23 0.22
CA GLN A 104 -10.95 19.94 -0.93
C GLN A 104 -10.51 18.68 -1.68
N ASN A 105 -9.33 18.13 -1.37
CA ASN A 105 -8.79 16.92 -1.97
C ASN A 105 -9.79 15.75 -1.89
N PRO A 106 -10.24 15.19 -3.03
CA PRO A 106 -11.23 14.13 -3.08
C PRO A 106 -10.76 12.85 -2.36
N VAL A 107 -9.46 12.54 -2.41
CA VAL A 107 -8.86 11.38 -1.73
C VAL A 107 -9.01 11.52 -0.21
N ARG A 108 -8.77 12.72 0.34
CA ARG A 108 -8.90 12.99 1.78
C ARG A 108 -10.35 12.93 2.24
N LYS A 109 -11.28 13.49 1.46
CA LYS A 109 -12.72 13.42 1.75
C LYS A 109 -13.20 11.96 1.77
N ASP A 110 -12.81 11.17 0.77
CA ASP A 110 -13.15 9.75 0.68
C ASP A 110 -12.61 8.96 1.90
N GLN A 111 -11.34 9.16 2.27
CA GLN A 111 -10.75 8.50 3.45
C GLN A 111 -11.48 8.87 4.75
N ILE A 112 -11.80 10.15 4.96
CA ILE A 112 -12.54 10.59 6.16
C ILE A 112 -13.95 9.96 6.19
N ASN A 113 -14.64 9.93 5.05
CA ASN A 113 -15.96 9.31 4.95
C ASN A 113 -15.91 7.81 5.25
N TRP A 114 -14.91 7.09 4.72
CA TRP A 114 -14.72 5.68 5.03
C TRP A 114 -14.46 5.44 6.52
N ILE A 115 -13.59 6.24 7.15
CA ILE A 115 -13.33 6.12 8.61
C ILE A 115 -14.63 6.30 9.40
N ARG A 116 -15.42 7.34 9.09
CA ARG A 116 -16.63 7.68 9.85
C ARG A 116 -17.77 6.68 9.65
N ASN A 117 -17.97 6.25 8.41
CA ASN A 117 -19.18 5.53 8.01
C ASN A 117 -18.99 4.02 7.90
N VAL A 118 -17.74 3.55 7.84
CA VAL A 118 -17.42 2.11 7.73
C VAL A 118 -16.61 1.67 8.94
N ARG A 119 -15.36 2.13 9.08
CA ARG A 119 -14.45 1.67 10.14
C ARG A 119 -15.04 1.90 11.53
N ASN A 120 -15.49 3.12 11.81
CA ASN A 120 -16.01 3.50 13.13
C ASN A 120 -17.42 2.94 13.44
N LYS A 121 -18.04 2.22 12.49
CA LYS A 121 -19.30 1.50 12.73
C LYS A 121 -19.08 0.07 13.24
N CYS A 122 -17.86 -0.44 13.14
CA CYS A 122 -17.54 -1.78 13.65
C CYS A 122 -17.55 -1.86 15.17
N ALA A 123 -18.08 -2.97 15.69
CA ALA A 123 -18.16 -3.26 17.12
C ALA A 123 -17.13 -4.31 17.59
N ASN A 124 -16.44 -4.99 16.67
CA ASN A 124 -15.53 -6.09 16.98
C ASN A 124 -14.42 -6.28 15.92
N SER A 125 -13.42 -7.11 16.23
CA SER A 125 -12.27 -7.38 15.36
C SER A 125 -12.61 -8.02 14.01
N PRO A 126 -13.55 -8.99 13.90
CA PRO A 126 -13.96 -9.52 12.60
C PRO A 126 -14.50 -8.46 11.64
N CYS A 127 -15.39 -7.57 12.13
CA CYS A 127 -15.91 -6.46 11.32
C CYS A 127 -14.78 -5.54 10.84
N LEU A 128 -13.84 -5.18 11.74
CA LEU A 128 -12.71 -4.33 11.37
C LEU A 128 -11.81 -5.01 10.32
N THR A 129 -11.55 -6.30 10.48
CA THR A 129 -10.74 -7.08 9.54
C THR A 129 -11.34 -7.04 8.14
N GLU A 130 -12.65 -7.26 8.02
CA GLU A 130 -13.35 -7.19 6.74
C GLU A 130 -13.32 -5.76 6.16
N ALA A 131 -13.64 -4.75 6.97
CA ALA A 131 -13.65 -3.36 6.55
C ALA A 131 -12.27 -2.90 6.04
N TYR A 132 -11.20 -3.26 6.75
CA TYR A 132 -9.83 -2.93 6.33
C TYR A 132 -9.44 -3.68 5.06
N ARG A 133 -9.72 -4.99 4.94
CA ARG A 133 -9.40 -5.76 3.73
C ARG A 133 -10.11 -5.19 2.50
N ALA A 134 -11.40 -4.87 2.63
CA ALA A 134 -12.17 -4.24 1.56
C ALA A 134 -11.56 -2.87 1.17
N ARG A 135 -11.16 -2.06 2.16
CA ARG A 135 -10.51 -0.77 1.91
C ARG A 135 -9.17 -0.90 1.20
N VAL A 136 -8.35 -1.87 1.59
CA VAL A 136 -7.08 -2.15 0.90
C VAL A 136 -7.32 -2.53 -0.57
N GLN A 137 -8.33 -3.35 -0.87
CA GLN A 137 -8.66 -3.69 -2.26
C GLN A 137 -9.15 -2.47 -3.07
N TYR A 138 -10.00 -1.64 -2.47
CA TYR A 138 -10.44 -0.39 -3.07
C TYR A 138 -9.25 0.51 -3.45
N ILE A 139 -8.32 0.71 -2.51
CA ILE A 139 -7.13 1.54 -2.72
C ILE A 139 -6.26 0.96 -3.85
N LYS A 140 -6.05 -0.36 -3.86
CA LYS A 140 -5.29 -1.03 -4.92
C LYS A 140 -5.91 -0.76 -6.30
N GLY A 141 -7.22 -0.94 -6.44
CA GLY A 141 -7.92 -0.69 -7.70
C GLY A 141 -7.75 0.76 -8.19
N ARG A 142 -7.83 1.73 -7.27
CA ARG A 142 -7.60 3.15 -7.56
C ARG A 142 -6.19 3.42 -8.09
N ILE A 143 -5.17 2.95 -7.37
CA ILE A 143 -3.76 3.15 -7.76
C ILE A 143 -3.46 2.48 -9.10
N SER A 144 -3.91 1.23 -9.32
CA SER A 144 -3.70 0.52 -10.59
C SER A 144 -4.41 1.15 -11.78
N SER A 145 -5.53 1.86 -11.58
CA SER A 145 -6.20 2.59 -12.65
C SER A 145 -5.47 3.87 -13.07
N ALA A 146 -4.75 4.50 -12.15
CA ALA A 146 -3.98 5.71 -12.41
C ALA A 146 -2.59 5.42 -13.02
N TYR A 147 -2.02 4.26 -12.70
CA TYR A 147 -0.83 3.72 -13.33
C TYR A 147 -1.13 2.29 -13.79
N PRO A 148 -1.48 2.06 -15.07
CA PRO A 148 -1.66 0.70 -15.58
C PRO A 148 -0.36 -0.06 -15.33
N SER A 149 -0.37 -0.88 -14.28
CA SER A 149 0.82 -1.52 -13.73
C SER A 149 1.13 -2.77 -14.52
N TYR A 150 1.30 -2.61 -15.83
CA TYR A 150 1.90 -3.53 -16.80
C TYR A 150 1.70 -2.90 -18.18
N PRO A 151 2.64 -3.01 -19.14
CA PRO A 151 2.23 -2.90 -20.54
C PRO A 151 1.10 -3.92 -20.77
N GLU A 152 0.06 -3.54 -21.51
CA GLU A 152 -1.02 -4.47 -21.88
C GLU A 152 -0.41 -5.80 -22.35
N LYS A 153 -1.04 -6.94 -22.02
CA LYS A 153 -0.60 -8.24 -22.56
C LYS A 153 -0.38 -8.05 -24.06
N GLU A 154 0.86 -8.22 -24.54
CA GLU A 154 1.09 -8.27 -25.98
C GLU A 154 0.22 -9.40 -26.53
N SER A 155 -0.79 -9.03 -27.31
CA SER A 155 -1.62 -9.96 -28.04
C SER A 155 -0.74 -10.60 -29.12
N GLY A 156 -0.03 -11.68 -28.80
CA GLY A 156 0.82 -12.34 -29.80
C GLY A 156 1.83 -13.39 -29.35
N GLN A 157 1.81 -13.87 -28.10
CA GLN A 157 2.72 -14.93 -27.67
C GLN A 157 1.99 -16.10 -27.00
N ASP A 158 1.06 -16.69 -27.76
CA ASP A 158 0.76 -18.11 -27.67
C ASP A 158 1.09 -18.75 -29.02
N GLY A 159 2.17 -19.55 -29.03
CA GLY A 159 2.31 -20.75 -29.86
C GLY A 159 2.33 -20.61 -31.39
N GLY A 160 3.55 -20.68 -31.94
CA GLY A 160 3.87 -21.06 -33.32
C GLY A 160 5.34 -21.36 -33.45
#